data_AF-A0A925KG84-F1
#
_entry.id   AF-A0A925KG84-F1
#
_cell.length_a   1.000
_cell.length_b   1.000
_cell.length_c   1.000
_cell.angle_alpha   90.00
_cell.angle_beta   90.00
_cell.angle_gamma   90.00
#
_symmetry.space_group_name_H-M   'P 1'
#
loop_
_entity.id
_entity.type
_entity.pdbx_description
1 polymer ?
#
loop_
_entity_poly.entity_id
_entity_poly.type
_entity_poly.pdbx_seq_one_letter_code
_entity_poly.pdbx_strand_id
1 'polypeptide(L)'
;MLTPRFYTTDFAAMDRIDVSPVRADWDKMLAEYEGDNNHDHFQRTPQFAQEVAEVFSQVSPELRQEFLEFLISSVTSEFSGCILYNEIQKNVTNPDIKALMRFMARDESRHAGFINSALKDFGIGLDLGNLKRTKAYTYFKPKYIFYATYLSEKIGYARYITIFRQLEKHPEKRFHPIFRWFERWCNDEFRHGESFALIMRAQPKLLQGGNLLWIRFFLLAVYATMYVRDHSRPMLHHAMGLDSDEYDYTVFRITTEISKQVFPISLDTDAPAFRAGLERLFRIQTGLDAAKARGGVWGKLTQAGLALQGAATFARMYLLPVKRHALPVEVRVAPAW
;
A
#
# COMPACT_ATOMS: atom_id res chain seq x y z
N MET A 1 -10.73 -9.50 6.76
CA MET A 1 -9.76 -8.50 7.26
C MET A 1 -8.43 -9.17 7.62
N LEU A 2 -7.36 -8.86 6.90
CA LEU A 2 -6.00 -9.24 7.28
C LEU A 2 -5.59 -8.37 8.49
N THR A 3 -5.52 -8.96 9.67
CA THR A 3 -4.96 -8.27 10.84
C THR A 3 -3.49 -7.96 10.54
N PRO A 4 -3.02 -6.71 10.70
CA PRO A 4 -1.63 -6.36 10.47
C PRO A 4 -0.71 -7.25 11.30
N ARG A 5 0.25 -7.87 10.61
CA ARG A 5 1.28 -8.74 11.17
C ARG A 5 2.58 -7.96 11.18
N PHE A 6 3.42 -8.20 12.18
CA PHE A 6 4.80 -7.73 12.13
C PHE A 6 5.66 -8.78 11.49
N TYR A 7 6.68 -8.33 10.77
CA TYR A 7 7.49 -9.18 9.91
C TYR A 7 8.94 -9.18 10.36
N THR A 8 9.59 -10.32 10.11
CA THR A 8 11.04 -10.52 10.18
C THR A 8 11.51 -11.20 8.89
N THR A 9 12.81 -11.18 8.59
CA THR A 9 13.35 -11.69 7.33
C THR A 9 14.71 -12.38 7.47
N ASP A 10 15.26 -12.85 6.36
CA ASP A 10 16.62 -13.36 6.27
C ASP A 10 17.61 -12.20 6.12
N PHE A 11 18.20 -11.76 7.23
CA PHE A 11 19.18 -10.66 7.23
C PHE A 11 20.44 -10.98 6.47
N ALA A 12 20.88 -12.24 6.47
CA ALA A 12 22.05 -12.65 5.70
C ALA A 12 21.81 -12.50 4.20
N ALA A 13 20.58 -12.75 3.74
CA ALA A 13 20.18 -12.46 2.36
C ALA A 13 20.10 -10.96 2.08
N MET A 14 19.66 -10.14 3.03
CA MET A 14 19.70 -8.68 2.90
C MET A 14 21.14 -8.16 2.81
N ASP A 15 22.07 -8.71 3.58
CA ASP A 15 23.49 -8.33 3.55
C ASP A 15 24.17 -8.64 2.21
N ARG A 16 23.71 -9.68 1.51
CA ARG A 16 24.23 -10.09 0.20
C ARG A 16 23.72 -9.24 -0.98
N ILE A 17 22.87 -8.24 -0.74
CA ILE A 17 22.39 -7.36 -1.80
C ILE A 17 23.56 -6.52 -2.32
N ASP A 18 23.85 -6.67 -3.61
CA ASP A 18 24.84 -5.85 -4.31
C ASP A 18 24.14 -4.83 -5.21
N VAL A 19 24.37 -3.56 -4.92
CA VAL A 19 23.80 -2.39 -5.62
C VAL A 19 24.81 -1.76 -6.59
N SER A 20 26.01 -2.34 -6.75
CA SER A 20 27.04 -1.85 -7.67
C SER A 20 26.54 -1.66 -9.12
N PRO A 21 25.70 -2.55 -9.69
CA PRO A 21 25.19 -2.36 -11.05
C PRO A 21 24.31 -1.11 -11.26
N VAL A 22 23.76 -0.54 -10.18
CA VAL A 22 22.88 0.64 -10.21
C VAL A 22 23.42 1.77 -9.33
N ARG A 23 24.74 1.76 -9.07
CA ARG A 23 25.40 2.63 -8.07
C ARG A 23 25.05 4.11 -8.23
N ALA A 24 25.15 4.64 -9.45
CA ALA A 24 24.88 6.04 -9.74
C ALA A 24 23.44 6.46 -9.35
N ASP A 25 22.45 5.65 -9.72
CA ASP A 25 21.04 5.91 -9.38
C ASP A 25 20.77 5.75 -7.88
N TRP A 26 21.43 4.78 -7.25
CA TRP A 26 21.31 4.53 -5.82
C TRP A 26 21.87 5.67 -4.97
N ASP A 27 23.07 6.18 -5.30
CA ASP A 27 23.67 7.29 -4.55
C ASP A 27 22.83 8.55 -4.67
N LYS A 28 22.29 8.82 -5.87
CA LYS A 28 21.36 9.94 -6.09
C LYS A 28 20.08 9.78 -5.25
N MET A 29 19.50 8.59 -5.21
CA MET A 29 18.32 8.31 -4.37
C MET A 29 18.64 8.43 -2.87
N LEU A 30 19.79 7.95 -2.40
CA LEU A 30 20.17 8.11 -0.98
C LEU A 30 20.39 9.58 -0.60
N ALA A 31 20.96 10.38 -1.50
CA ALA A 31 21.10 11.81 -1.29
C ALA A 31 19.73 12.52 -1.18
N GLU A 32 18.73 12.08 -1.95
CA GLU A 32 17.35 12.59 -1.83
C GLU A 32 16.72 12.25 -0.46
N TYR A 33 16.98 11.05 0.08
CA TYR A 33 16.54 10.68 1.43
C TYR A 33 17.26 11.48 2.53
N GLU A 34 18.56 11.69 2.37
CA GLU A 34 19.39 12.44 3.31
C GLU A 34 19.00 13.91 3.38
N GLY A 35 18.68 14.52 2.23
CA GLY A 35 18.22 15.92 2.16
C GLY A 35 16.93 16.20 2.93
N ASP A 36 16.13 15.18 3.24
CA ASP A 36 14.91 15.27 4.06
C ASP A 36 13.98 16.44 3.64
N ASN A 37 13.74 16.53 2.33
CA ASN A 37 13.00 17.64 1.70
C ASN A 37 11.55 17.80 2.19
N ASN A 38 11.03 16.85 2.98
CA ASN A 38 9.67 16.81 3.51
C ASN A 38 9.63 16.88 5.06
N HIS A 39 10.68 17.36 5.74
CA HIS A 39 10.75 17.35 7.21
C HIS A 39 9.66 18.20 7.90
N ASP A 40 9.15 19.25 7.26
CA ASP A 40 8.10 20.16 7.76
C ASP A 40 6.68 19.69 7.43
N HIS A 41 6.56 18.59 6.70
CA HIS A 41 5.34 18.23 5.99
C HIS A 41 4.14 17.95 6.92
N PHE A 42 4.37 17.29 8.05
CA PHE A 42 3.30 16.85 8.97
C PHE A 42 3.02 17.83 10.13
N GLN A 43 3.15 19.12 9.88
CA GLN A 43 2.83 20.14 10.88
C GLN A 43 1.34 20.52 10.84
N ARG A 44 0.66 20.33 11.98
CA ARG A 44 -0.75 20.71 12.14
C ARG A 44 -0.85 22.20 12.42
N THR A 45 -1.54 22.95 11.57
CA THR A 45 -1.85 24.37 11.80
C THR A 45 -3.09 24.52 12.68
N PRO A 46 -3.32 25.68 13.33
CA PRO A 46 -4.59 25.93 14.04
C PRO A 46 -5.82 25.73 13.15
N GLN A 47 -5.72 26.06 11.86
CA GLN A 47 -6.75 25.84 10.86
C GLN A 47 -7.14 24.36 10.72
N PHE A 48 -6.20 23.43 10.92
CA PHE A 48 -6.49 22.00 10.90
C PHE A 48 -7.53 21.62 11.96
N ALA A 49 -7.33 22.04 13.20
CA ALA A 49 -8.24 21.71 14.31
C ALA A 49 -9.61 22.34 14.10
N GLN A 50 -9.65 23.57 13.57
CA GLN A 50 -10.89 24.24 13.21
C GLN A 50 -11.67 23.48 12.13
N GLU A 51 -11.04 23.08 11.03
CA GLU A 51 -11.70 22.32 9.96
C GLU A 51 -12.21 20.96 10.44
N VAL A 52 -11.48 20.26 11.31
CA VAL A 52 -11.98 19.02 11.93
C VAL A 52 -13.24 19.29 12.76
N ALA A 53 -13.25 20.37 13.55
CA ALA A 53 -14.40 20.72 14.39
C ALA A 53 -15.62 21.19 13.55
N GLU A 54 -15.40 21.91 12.46
CA GLU A 54 -16.47 22.54 11.66
C GLU A 54 -17.00 21.64 10.55
N VAL A 55 -16.12 20.93 9.83
CA VAL A 55 -16.48 20.15 8.64
C VAL A 55 -16.73 18.69 9.02
N PHE A 56 -15.79 18.07 9.74
CA PHE A 56 -15.92 16.64 10.03
C PHE A 56 -17.02 16.35 11.06
N SER A 57 -17.37 17.30 11.94
CA SER A 57 -18.49 17.13 12.87
C SER A 57 -19.86 16.95 12.18
N GLN A 58 -19.96 17.36 10.91
CA GLN A 58 -21.18 17.30 10.11
C GLN A 58 -21.28 16.04 9.24
N VAL A 59 -20.27 15.17 9.24
CA VAL A 59 -20.29 13.94 8.44
C VAL A 59 -21.26 12.91 9.01
N SER A 60 -21.82 12.07 8.13
CA SER A 60 -22.72 10.99 8.58
C SER A 60 -21.99 9.98 9.49
N PRO A 61 -22.71 9.28 10.38
CA PRO A 61 -22.13 8.21 11.20
C PRO A 61 -21.41 7.12 10.39
N GLU A 62 -21.95 6.78 9.21
CA GLU A 62 -21.39 5.77 8.31
C GLU A 62 -20.06 6.24 7.72
N LEU A 63 -20.00 7.48 7.22
CA LEU A 63 -18.77 8.06 6.71
C LEU A 63 -17.71 8.17 7.82
N ARG A 64 -18.12 8.57 9.02
CA ARG A 64 -17.23 8.62 10.19
C ARG A 64 -16.64 7.25 10.48
N GLN A 65 -17.46 6.20 10.49
CA GLN A 65 -16.99 4.84 10.74
C GLN A 65 -15.96 4.41 9.68
N GLU A 66 -16.29 4.52 8.39
CA GLU A 66 -15.38 4.12 7.31
C GLU A 66 -14.07 4.91 7.34
N PHE A 67 -14.12 6.21 7.66
CA PHE A 67 -12.93 7.04 7.79
C PHE A 67 -12.04 6.62 8.94
N LEU A 68 -12.61 6.34 10.12
CA LEU A 68 -11.84 5.84 11.26
C LEU A 68 -11.23 4.47 10.97
N GLU A 69 -11.97 3.57 10.33
CA GLU A 69 -11.45 2.27 9.89
C GLU A 69 -10.32 2.42 8.86
N PHE A 70 -10.43 3.39 7.95
CA PHE A 70 -9.36 3.76 7.03
C PHE A 70 -8.12 4.18 7.80
N LEU A 71 -8.20 5.19 8.67
CA LEU A 71 -7.07 5.68 9.45
C LEU A 71 -6.43 4.60 10.32
N ILE A 72 -7.22 3.78 11.03
CA ILE A 72 -6.73 2.67 11.86
C ILE A 72 -6.00 1.63 11.01
N SER A 73 -6.54 1.30 9.83
CA SER A 73 -5.87 0.36 8.92
C SER A 73 -4.56 0.92 8.38
N SER A 74 -4.53 2.21 8.01
CA SER A 74 -3.34 2.88 7.47
C SER A 74 -2.23 2.99 8.52
N VAL A 75 -2.52 3.53 9.72
CA VAL A 75 -1.49 3.67 10.77
C VAL A 75 -0.85 2.36 11.16
N THR A 76 -1.62 1.27 11.14
CA THR A 76 -1.09 -0.04 11.48
C THR A 76 -0.22 -0.61 10.34
N SER A 77 -0.52 -0.26 9.08
CA SER A 77 0.31 -0.59 7.92
C SER A 77 1.65 0.14 7.99
N GLU A 78 1.65 1.46 8.11
CA GLU A 78 2.88 2.29 8.15
C GLU A 78 3.75 1.89 9.34
N PHE A 79 3.12 1.67 10.50
CA PHE A 79 3.84 1.23 11.68
C PHE A 79 4.45 -0.18 11.50
N SER A 80 3.76 -1.08 10.81
CA SER A 80 4.31 -2.40 10.48
C SER A 80 5.55 -2.30 9.57
N GLY A 81 5.51 -1.43 8.55
CA GLY A 81 6.67 -1.15 7.69
C GLY A 81 7.84 -0.60 8.50
N CYS A 82 7.59 0.43 9.31
CA CYS A 82 8.56 1.02 10.23
C CYS A 82 9.25 -0.03 11.13
N ILE A 83 8.49 -0.99 11.70
CA ILE A 83 9.07 -2.05 12.52
C ILE A 83 9.96 -2.99 11.71
N LEU A 84 9.51 -3.42 10.52
CA LEU A 84 10.31 -4.28 9.64
C LEU A 84 11.63 -3.60 9.24
N TYR A 85 11.58 -2.35 8.80
CA TYR A 85 12.79 -1.63 8.37
C TYR A 85 13.76 -1.40 9.53
N ASN A 86 13.25 -1.02 10.71
CA ASN A 86 14.08 -0.92 11.92
C ASN A 86 14.73 -2.26 12.30
N GLU A 87 14.00 -3.36 12.11
CA GLU A 87 14.52 -4.69 12.41
C GLU A 87 15.64 -5.09 11.44
N ILE A 88 15.44 -4.88 10.14
CA ILE A 88 16.48 -5.10 9.13
C ILE A 88 17.70 -4.22 9.43
N GLN A 89 17.52 -2.91 9.62
CA GLN A 89 18.60 -1.95 9.90
C GLN A 89 19.50 -2.38 11.06
N LYS A 90 18.92 -2.96 12.12
CA LYS A 90 19.65 -3.38 13.32
C LYS A 90 20.46 -4.65 13.12
N ASN A 91 20.02 -5.53 12.22
CA ASN A 91 20.60 -6.86 12.05
C ASN A 91 21.49 -7.01 10.81
N VAL A 92 21.49 -6.03 9.90
CA VAL A 92 22.36 -6.01 8.72
C VAL A 92 23.66 -5.24 8.98
N THR A 93 24.71 -5.66 8.27
CA THR A 93 26.04 -5.03 8.26
C THR A 93 26.34 -4.29 6.96
N ASN A 94 25.63 -4.60 5.88
CA ASN A 94 25.73 -3.92 4.59
C ASN A 94 25.38 -2.43 4.72
N PRO A 95 26.31 -1.51 4.44
CA PRO A 95 26.11 -0.08 4.70
C PRO A 95 25.00 0.53 3.84
N ASP A 96 24.84 0.09 2.59
CA ASP A 96 23.80 0.58 1.68
C ASP A 96 22.41 0.23 2.21
N ILE A 97 22.20 -1.04 2.55
CA ILE A 97 20.92 -1.52 3.08
C ILE A 97 20.64 -0.88 4.44
N LYS A 98 21.65 -0.74 5.29
CA LYS A 98 21.49 -0.08 6.59
C LYS A 98 21.08 1.38 6.46
N ALA A 99 21.68 2.11 5.51
CA ALA A 99 21.33 3.49 5.23
C ALA A 99 19.88 3.59 4.73
N LEU A 100 19.50 2.79 3.72
CA LEU A 100 18.14 2.78 3.19
C LEU A 100 17.10 2.47 4.28
N MET A 101 17.29 1.38 5.02
CA MET A 101 16.32 0.95 6.04
C MET A 101 16.16 1.98 7.16
N ARG A 102 17.22 2.73 7.50
CA ARG A 102 17.13 3.85 8.45
C ARG A 102 16.22 4.96 7.92
N PHE A 103 16.37 5.34 6.65
CA PHE A 103 15.54 6.39 6.04
C PHE A 103 14.09 5.95 5.88
N MET A 104 13.87 4.74 5.37
CA MET A 104 12.53 4.15 5.27
C MET A 104 11.83 4.11 6.64
N ALA A 105 12.52 3.62 7.69
CA ALA A 105 11.97 3.59 9.04
C ALA A 105 11.63 4.98 9.60
N ARG A 106 12.44 6.00 9.28
CA ARG A 106 12.19 7.39 9.68
C ARG A 106 10.89 7.89 9.06
N ASP A 107 10.73 7.74 7.76
CA ASP A 107 9.60 8.27 7.01
C ASP A 107 8.29 7.57 7.44
N GLU A 108 8.31 6.24 7.53
CA GLU A 108 7.18 5.43 7.98
C GLU A 108 6.77 5.72 9.42
N SER A 109 7.74 6.02 10.29
CA SER A 109 7.45 6.47 11.65
C SER A 109 6.74 7.82 11.67
N ARG A 110 7.05 8.74 10.74
CA ARG A 110 6.37 10.03 10.62
C ARG A 110 4.95 9.84 10.10
N HIS A 111 4.78 9.01 9.07
CA HIS A 111 3.48 8.63 8.51
C HIS A 111 2.55 8.04 9.58
N ALA A 112 3.03 7.02 10.31
CA ALA A 112 2.28 6.39 11.40
C ALA A 112 1.99 7.38 12.54
N GLY A 113 2.99 8.17 12.96
CA GLY A 113 2.83 9.16 14.03
C GLY A 113 1.81 10.23 13.68
N PHE A 114 1.80 10.66 12.42
CA PHE A 114 0.87 11.64 11.89
C PHE A 114 -0.57 11.12 11.85
N ILE A 115 -0.83 9.90 11.33
CA ILE A 115 -2.18 9.31 11.37
C ILE A 115 -2.64 9.11 12.82
N ASN A 116 -1.76 8.63 13.70
CA ASN A 116 -2.10 8.45 15.11
C ASN A 116 -2.45 9.80 15.78
N SER A 117 -1.83 10.90 15.35
CA SER A 117 -2.20 12.26 15.79
C SER A 117 -3.61 12.64 15.34
N ALA A 118 -3.98 12.34 14.08
CA ALA A 118 -5.34 12.58 13.59
C ALA A 118 -6.38 11.72 14.32
N LEU A 119 -6.07 10.45 14.62
CA LEU A 119 -6.96 9.56 15.38
C LEU A 119 -7.26 10.08 16.79
N LYS A 120 -6.31 10.77 17.43
CA LYS A 120 -6.50 11.36 18.76
C LYS A 120 -7.59 12.43 18.80
N ASP A 121 -7.84 13.12 17.69
CA ASP A 121 -8.93 14.10 17.59
C ASP A 121 -10.31 13.44 17.79
N PHE A 122 -10.39 12.13 17.55
CA PHE A 122 -11.58 11.31 17.74
C PHE A 122 -11.57 10.52 19.04
N GLY A 123 -10.62 10.81 19.95
CA GLY A 123 -10.44 10.07 21.19
C GLY A 123 -9.79 8.70 21.01
N ILE A 124 -9.21 8.41 19.84
CA ILE A 124 -8.57 7.13 19.53
C ILE A 124 -7.06 7.34 19.53
N GLY A 125 -6.39 6.96 20.62
CA GLY A 125 -4.93 6.94 20.69
C GLY A 125 -4.41 5.51 20.64
N LEU A 126 -3.76 5.10 19.55
CA LEU A 126 -3.14 3.78 19.48
C LEU A 126 -1.78 3.81 20.19
N ASP A 127 -1.58 2.88 21.12
CA ASP A 127 -0.27 2.62 21.72
C ASP A 127 0.57 1.75 20.77
N LEU A 128 1.26 2.43 19.86
CA LEU A 128 2.17 1.80 18.89
C LEU A 128 3.30 1.03 19.60
N GLY A 129 3.77 1.52 20.75
CA GLY A 129 4.82 0.85 21.53
C GLY A 129 4.36 -0.49 22.10
N ASN A 130 3.13 -0.55 22.62
CA ASN A 130 2.52 -1.78 23.10
C ASN A 130 2.22 -2.75 21.95
N LEU A 131 1.72 -2.26 20.81
CA LEU A 131 1.53 -3.08 19.62
C LEU A 131 2.81 -3.85 19.28
N LYS A 132 3.96 -3.17 19.22
CA LYS A 132 5.28 -3.77 18.97
C LYS A 132 5.64 -4.91 19.92
N ARG A 133 5.28 -4.79 21.21
CA ARG A 133 5.65 -5.77 22.26
C ARG A 133 4.75 -6.99 22.28
N THR A 134 3.51 -6.86 21.83
CA THR A 134 2.46 -7.88 22.00
C THR A 134 2.20 -8.73 20.77
N LYS A 135 2.58 -8.24 19.58
CA LYS A 135 2.37 -8.94 18.31
C LYS A 135 3.52 -9.89 17.98
N ALA A 136 3.18 -11.11 17.59
CA ALA A 136 4.14 -12.08 17.09
C ALA A 136 4.71 -11.66 15.72
N TYR A 137 6.01 -11.90 15.53
CA TYR A 137 6.69 -11.69 14.25
C TYR A 137 6.42 -12.86 13.31
N THR A 138 6.17 -12.57 12.05
CA THR A 138 5.95 -13.52 10.96
C THR A 138 7.12 -13.44 10.01
N TYR A 139 7.78 -14.57 9.73
CA TYR A 139 8.86 -14.59 8.76
C TYR A 139 8.34 -14.32 7.34
N PHE A 140 9.01 -13.42 6.62
CA PHE A 140 8.72 -13.09 5.24
C PHE A 140 10.00 -13.06 4.41
N LYS A 141 10.06 -13.83 3.32
CA LYS A 141 11.29 -13.96 2.52
C LYS A 141 11.65 -12.62 1.85
N PRO A 142 12.94 -12.24 1.75
CA PRO A 142 13.37 -10.96 1.16
C PRO A 142 12.74 -10.66 -0.20
N LYS A 143 12.76 -11.61 -1.14
CA LYS A 143 12.17 -11.39 -2.47
C LYS A 143 10.67 -11.08 -2.43
N TYR A 144 9.94 -11.61 -1.45
CA TYR A 144 8.51 -11.32 -1.29
C TYR A 144 8.27 -9.97 -0.65
N ILE A 145 9.18 -9.53 0.25
CA ILE A 145 9.20 -8.15 0.73
C ILE A 145 9.39 -7.21 -0.46
N PHE A 146 10.36 -7.47 -1.34
CA PHE A 146 10.61 -6.59 -2.49
C PHE A 146 9.39 -6.46 -3.41
N TYR A 147 8.72 -7.57 -3.76
CA TYR A 147 7.52 -7.50 -4.61
C TYR A 147 6.33 -6.87 -3.90
N ALA A 148 6.06 -7.27 -2.67
CA ALA A 148 4.90 -6.82 -1.91
C ALA A 148 5.01 -5.34 -1.54
N THR A 149 6.16 -4.94 -0.98
CA THR A 149 6.41 -3.56 -0.59
C THR A 149 6.44 -2.67 -1.82
N TYR A 150 7.21 -3.01 -2.87
CA TYR A 150 7.21 -2.20 -4.11
C TYR A 150 5.80 -1.93 -4.64
N LEU A 151 4.94 -2.96 -4.71
CA LEU A 151 3.57 -2.78 -5.15
C LEU A 151 2.71 -1.99 -4.17
N SER A 152 2.91 -2.18 -2.86
CA SER A 152 2.22 -1.40 -1.81
C SER A 152 2.54 0.08 -1.94
N GLU A 153 3.82 0.43 -2.09
CA GLU A 153 4.29 1.80 -2.31
C GLU A 153 3.69 2.40 -3.59
N LYS A 154 3.79 1.68 -4.73
CA LYS A 154 3.32 2.21 -6.02
C LYS A 154 1.80 2.34 -6.09
N ILE A 155 1.05 1.42 -5.48
CA ILE A 155 -0.42 1.55 -5.43
C ILE A 155 -0.84 2.58 -4.38
N GLY A 156 -0.10 2.73 -3.28
CA GLY A 156 -0.27 3.79 -2.29
C GLY A 156 -0.14 5.17 -2.94
N TYR A 157 0.96 5.39 -3.68
CA TYR A 157 1.16 6.58 -4.51
C TYR A 157 -0.04 6.84 -5.43
N ALA A 158 -0.42 5.85 -6.26
CA ALA A 158 -1.49 6.00 -7.24
C ALA A 158 -2.83 6.37 -6.61
N ARG A 159 -3.13 5.81 -5.43
CA ARG A 159 -4.35 6.11 -4.65
C ARG A 159 -4.31 7.53 -4.10
N TYR A 160 -3.24 7.90 -3.42
CA TYR A 160 -3.10 9.20 -2.79
C TYR A 160 -3.12 10.34 -3.81
N ILE A 161 -2.42 10.20 -4.94
CA ILE A 161 -2.42 11.23 -5.98
C ILE A 161 -3.79 11.35 -6.65
N THR A 162 -4.49 10.24 -6.90
CA THR A 162 -5.84 10.26 -7.49
C THR A 162 -6.84 10.97 -6.56
N ILE A 163 -6.81 10.66 -5.26
CA ILE A 163 -7.64 11.36 -4.25
C ILE A 163 -7.28 12.84 -4.19
N PHE A 164 -5.99 13.18 -4.13
CA PHE A 164 -5.54 14.56 -4.04
C PHE A 164 -6.00 15.38 -5.25
N ARG A 165 -5.79 14.89 -6.47
CA ARG A 165 -6.21 15.57 -7.71
C ARG A 165 -7.72 15.76 -7.79
N GLN A 166 -8.51 14.82 -7.29
CA GLN A 166 -9.95 14.98 -7.19
C GLN A 166 -10.32 16.13 -6.25
N LEU A 167 -9.72 16.18 -5.06
CA LEU A 167 -10.00 17.19 -4.03
C LEU A 167 -9.32 18.55 -4.29
N GLU A 168 -8.39 18.59 -5.24
CA GLU A 168 -7.84 19.82 -5.83
C GLU A 168 -8.84 20.44 -6.80
N LYS A 169 -9.46 19.63 -7.67
CA LYS A 169 -10.51 20.07 -8.62
C LYS A 169 -11.85 20.37 -7.92
N HIS A 170 -12.14 19.63 -6.86
CA HIS A 170 -13.37 19.73 -6.07
C HIS A 170 -13.07 19.95 -4.58
N PRO A 171 -12.54 21.12 -4.17
CA PRO A 171 -12.22 21.42 -2.77
C PRO A 171 -13.40 21.25 -1.82
N GLU A 172 -14.63 21.46 -2.28
CA GLU A 172 -15.88 21.30 -1.54
C GLU A 172 -16.16 19.85 -1.12
N LYS A 173 -15.54 18.87 -1.77
CA LYS A 173 -15.66 17.43 -1.44
C LYS A 173 -14.67 16.97 -0.37
N ARG A 174 -13.81 17.88 0.13
CA ARG A 174 -12.81 17.55 1.15
C ARG A 174 -13.42 17.60 2.55
N PHE A 175 -13.93 16.46 3.00
CA PHE A 175 -14.55 16.34 4.33
C PHE A 175 -13.55 16.29 5.50
N HIS A 176 -12.24 16.17 5.23
CA HIS A 176 -11.20 16.17 6.26
C HIS A 176 -9.90 16.81 5.77
N PRO A 177 -9.23 17.66 6.57
CA PRO A 177 -8.00 18.34 6.15
C PRO A 177 -6.80 17.42 5.89
N ILE A 178 -6.82 16.17 6.37
CA ILE A 178 -5.75 15.19 6.16
C ILE A 178 -5.35 15.01 4.69
N PHE A 179 -6.32 15.14 3.78
CA PHE A 179 -6.11 14.92 2.35
C PHE A 179 -5.18 15.97 1.72
N ARG A 180 -4.95 17.13 2.35
CA ARG A 180 -3.99 18.12 1.84
C ARG A 180 -2.55 17.61 1.81
N TRP A 181 -2.23 16.68 2.71
CA TRP A 181 -0.88 16.12 2.81
C TRP A 181 -0.63 14.96 1.85
N PHE A 182 -1.66 14.49 1.13
CA PHE A 182 -1.53 13.34 0.24
C PHE A 182 -0.57 13.61 -0.92
N GLU A 183 -0.45 14.85 -1.42
CA GLU A 183 0.48 15.19 -2.50
C GLU A 183 1.95 14.97 -2.13
N ARG A 184 2.39 15.50 -0.98
CA ARG A 184 3.78 15.34 -0.55
C ARG A 184 4.01 13.94 0.03
N TRP A 185 3.01 13.33 0.66
CA TRP A 185 3.10 11.95 1.16
C TRP A 185 3.25 10.98 0.01
N CYS A 186 2.44 11.06 -1.04
CA CYS A 186 2.57 10.15 -2.18
C CYS A 186 3.98 10.21 -2.80
N ASN A 187 4.65 11.36 -2.75
CA ASN A 187 6.05 11.46 -3.19
C ASN A 187 7.03 10.69 -2.30
N ASP A 188 6.77 10.55 -0.99
CA ASP A 188 7.53 9.65 -0.12
C ASP A 188 7.33 8.19 -0.55
N GLU A 189 6.07 7.74 -0.68
CA GLU A 189 5.72 6.38 -1.17
C GLU A 189 6.39 6.09 -2.52
N PHE A 190 6.38 7.08 -3.42
CA PHE A 190 6.99 6.92 -4.72
C PHE A 190 8.49 6.64 -4.61
N ARG A 191 9.22 7.42 -3.79
CA ARG A 191 10.66 7.24 -3.53
C ARG A 191 10.96 5.93 -2.82
N HIS A 192 10.12 5.53 -1.87
CA HIS A 192 10.17 4.23 -1.21
C HIS A 192 10.11 3.11 -2.23
N GLY A 193 9.15 3.18 -3.15
CA GLY A 193 9.07 2.27 -4.29
C GLY A 193 10.30 2.31 -5.22
N GLU A 194 10.90 3.48 -5.47
CA GLU A 194 12.14 3.58 -6.28
C GLU A 194 13.30 2.82 -5.65
N SER A 195 13.42 2.80 -4.32
CA SER A 195 14.49 2.06 -3.65
C SER A 195 14.40 0.54 -3.92
N PHE A 196 13.20 -0.03 -3.85
CA PHE A 196 12.97 -1.44 -4.16
C PHE A 196 13.09 -1.73 -5.67
N ALA A 197 12.75 -0.76 -6.52
CA ALA A 197 13.01 -0.86 -7.96
C ALA A 197 14.51 -1.05 -8.24
N LEU A 198 15.36 -0.20 -7.65
CA LEU A 198 16.81 -0.28 -7.81
C LEU A 198 17.39 -1.59 -7.28
N ILE A 199 16.93 -2.06 -6.10
CA ILE A 199 17.29 -3.40 -5.59
C ILE A 199 16.95 -4.44 -6.67
N MET A 200 15.69 -4.57 -7.06
CA MET A 200 15.27 -5.61 -8.01
C MET A 200 16.00 -5.55 -9.35
N ARG A 201 16.35 -4.36 -9.83
CA ARG A 201 17.13 -4.15 -11.06
C ARG A 201 18.60 -4.54 -10.90
N ALA A 202 19.19 -4.33 -9.74
CA ALA A 202 20.55 -4.76 -9.42
C ALA A 202 20.66 -6.29 -9.24
N GLN A 203 19.54 -6.99 -8.99
CA GLN A 203 19.51 -8.46 -8.97
C GLN A 203 18.56 -9.06 -10.02
N PRO A 204 18.96 -9.12 -11.31
CA PRO A 204 18.10 -9.53 -12.42
C PRO A 204 17.43 -10.91 -12.26
N LYS A 205 18.01 -11.81 -11.47
CA LYS A 205 17.42 -13.12 -11.14
C LYS A 205 16.03 -13.01 -10.51
N LEU A 206 15.72 -11.91 -9.82
CA LEU A 206 14.41 -11.63 -9.25
C LEU A 206 13.34 -11.38 -10.34
N LEU A 207 13.75 -10.94 -11.52
CA LEU A 207 12.84 -10.50 -12.58
C LEU A 207 12.70 -11.51 -13.73
N GLN A 208 13.16 -12.75 -13.55
CA GLN A 208 13.18 -13.76 -14.62
C GLN A 208 12.79 -15.16 -14.13
N GLY A 209 12.54 -16.05 -15.09
CA GLY A 209 12.23 -17.46 -14.84
C GLY A 209 11.00 -17.65 -13.95
N GLY A 210 11.09 -18.57 -12.99
CA GLY A 210 9.99 -18.86 -12.07
C GLY A 210 9.56 -17.69 -11.18
N ASN A 211 10.37 -16.63 -11.05
CA ASN A 211 9.96 -15.45 -10.28
C ASN A 211 8.85 -14.63 -10.97
N LEU A 212 8.66 -14.79 -12.28
CA LEU A 212 7.53 -14.19 -12.99
C LEU A 212 6.17 -14.68 -12.46
N LEU A 213 6.10 -15.91 -11.95
CA LEU A 213 4.90 -16.44 -11.31
C LEU A 213 4.60 -15.72 -9.99
N TRP A 214 5.65 -15.39 -9.22
CA TRP A 214 5.50 -14.62 -7.98
C TRP A 214 5.11 -13.17 -8.26
N ILE A 215 5.74 -12.52 -9.24
CA ILE A 215 5.37 -11.15 -9.66
C ILE A 215 3.89 -11.12 -10.05
N ARG A 216 3.44 -12.07 -10.87
CA ARG A 216 2.02 -12.21 -11.26
C ARG A 216 1.11 -12.39 -10.05
N PHE A 217 1.52 -13.23 -9.09
CA PHE A 217 0.76 -13.45 -7.87
C PHE A 217 0.61 -12.15 -7.06
N PHE A 218 1.70 -11.41 -6.84
CA PHE A 218 1.64 -10.18 -6.06
C PHE A 218 0.87 -9.06 -6.76
N LEU A 219 1.03 -8.90 -8.09
CA LEU A 219 0.20 -7.97 -8.88
C LEU A 219 -1.30 -8.26 -8.67
N LEU A 220 -1.70 -9.53 -8.79
CA LEU A 220 -3.10 -9.92 -8.64
C LEU A 220 -3.58 -9.76 -7.20
N ALA A 221 -2.78 -10.19 -6.22
CA ALA A 221 -3.11 -10.09 -4.81
C ALA A 221 -3.32 -8.64 -4.39
N VAL A 222 -2.45 -7.73 -4.81
CA VAL A 222 -2.56 -6.31 -4.51
C VAL A 222 -3.80 -5.70 -5.16
N TYR A 223 -4.01 -5.88 -6.47
CA TYR A 223 -5.18 -5.31 -7.16
C TYR A 223 -6.49 -5.86 -6.62
N ALA A 224 -6.59 -7.18 -6.40
CA ALA A 224 -7.79 -7.78 -5.82
C ALA A 224 -8.07 -7.28 -4.40
N THR A 225 -7.03 -7.14 -3.56
CA THR A 225 -7.19 -6.65 -2.19
C THR A 225 -7.64 -5.19 -2.17
N MET A 226 -7.08 -4.34 -3.03
CA MET A 226 -7.48 -2.93 -3.11
C MET A 226 -8.93 -2.82 -3.61
N TYR A 227 -9.27 -3.52 -4.69
CA TYR A 227 -10.64 -3.51 -5.24
C TYR A 227 -11.68 -3.86 -4.17
N VAL A 228 -11.48 -4.99 -3.48
CA VAL A 228 -12.40 -5.45 -2.44
C VAL A 228 -12.49 -4.46 -1.29
N ARG A 229 -11.37 -3.88 -0.85
CA ARG A 229 -11.36 -2.91 0.25
C ARG A 229 -12.11 -1.63 -0.13
N ASP A 230 -11.86 -1.12 -1.31
CA ASP A 230 -12.36 0.17 -1.76
C ASP A 230 -13.88 0.07 -2.08
N HIS A 231 -14.35 -1.09 -2.56
CA HIS A 231 -15.77 -1.40 -2.71
C HIS A 231 -16.50 -1.73 -1.39
N SER A 232 -15.75 -2.06 -0.34
CA SER A 232 -16.30 -2.26 1.01
C SER A 232 -16.41 -0.96 1.81
N ARG A 233 -15.98 0.18 1.23
CA ARG A 233 -16.02 1.52 1.85
C ARG A 233 -16.64 2.57 0.90
N PRO A 234 -17.91 2.38 0.47
CA PRO A 234 -18.52 3.24 -0.53
C PRO A 234 -18.74 4.68 -0.05
N MET A 235 -18.92 4.93 1.26
CA MET A 235 -19.20 6.28 1.75
C MET A 235 -17.99 7.19 1.63
N LEU A 236 -16.77 6.68 1.84
CA LEU A 236 -15.53 7.44 1.63
C LEU A 236 -15.43 7.97 0.20
N HIS A 237 -15.63 7.12 -0.79
CA HIS A 237 -15.57 7.52 -2.20
C HIS A 237 -16.70 8.47 -2.56
N HIS A 238 -17.93 8.16 -2.15
CA HIS A 238 -19.09 9.02 -2.38
C HIS A 238 -18.88 10.43 -1.80
N ALA A 239 -18.33 10.54 -0.59
CA ALA A 239 -18.05 11.84 0.04
C ALA A 239 -17.04 12.67 -0.74
N MET A 240 -16.02 12.02 -1.35
CA MET A 240 -15.02 12.68 -2.19
C MET A 240 -15.51 12.91 -3.64
N GLY A 241 -16.74 12.48 -3.98
CA GLY A 241 -17.28 12.55 -5.34
C GLY A 241 -16.59 11.59 -6.31
N LEU A 242 -16.08 10.47 -5.82
CA LEU A 242 -15.45 9.41 -6.60
C LEU A 242 -16.43 8.26 -6.83
N ASP A 243 -16.45 7.74 -8.06
CA ASP A 243 -16.99 6.41 -8.35
C ASP A 243 -15.92 5.36 -8.02
N SER A 244 -16.29 4.30 -7.27
CA SER A 244 -15.34 3.30 -6.79
C SER A 244 -14.69 2.49 -7.91
N ASP A 245 -15.45 2.13 -8.94
CA ASP A 245 -14.94 1.37 -10.08
C ASP A 245 -13.97 2.23 -10.90
N GLU A 246 -14.37 3.47 -11.26
CA GLU A 246 -13.52 4.38 -12.02
C GLU A 246 -12.22 4.74 -11.27
N TYR A 247 -12.33 4.94 -9.96
CA TYR A 247 -11.19 5.18 -9.08
C TYR A 247 -10.21 4.00 -9.10
N ASP A 248 -10.70 2.78 -8.84
CA ASP A 248 -9.85 1.58 -8.80
C ASP A 248 -9.19 1.31 -10.16
N TYR A 249 -9.92 1.44 -11.27
CA TYR A 249 -9.34 1.22 -12.60
C TYR A 249 -8.32 2.30 -12.98
N THR A 250 -8.48 3.53 -12.51
CA THR A 250 -7.48 4.59 -12.68
C THR A 250 -6.22 4.29 -11.87
N VAL A 251 -6.39 3.90 -10.60
CA VAL A 251 -5.30 3.47 -9.72
C VAL A 251 -4.54 2.28 -10.31
N PHE A 252 -5.23 1.27 -10.85
CA PHE A 252 -4.61 0.11 -11.48
C PHE A 252 -3.83 0.48 -12.74
N ARG A 253 -4.34 1.43 -13.53
CA ARG A 253 -3.64 1.92 -14.73
C ARG A 253 -2.34 2.63 -14.36
N ILE A 254 -2.40 3.58 -13.42
CA ILE A 254 -1.20 4.30 -12.93
C ILE A 254 -0.19 3.31 -12.34
N THR A 255 -0.65 2.41 -11.46
CA THR A 255 0.22 1.40 -10.83
C THR A 255 0.83 0.46 -11.86
N THR A 256 0.04 0.03 -12.86
CA THR A 256 0.52 -0.81 -13.96
C THR A 256 1.62 -0.10 -14.73
N GLU A 257 1.39 1.15 -15.17
CA GLU A 257 2.38 1.91 -15.94
C GLU A 257 3.68 2.11 -15.15
N ILE A 258 3.61 2.49 -13.88
CA ILE A 258 4.80 2.64 -13.04
C ILE A 258 5.51 1.30 -12.86
N SER A 259 4.77 0.21 -12.63
CA SER A 259 5.37 -1.12 -12.39
C SER A 259 6.16 -1.67 -13.57
N LYS A 260 5.91 -1.21 -14.81
CA LYS A 260 6.66 -1.62 -16.02
C LYS A 260 8.14 -1.26 -15.96
N GLN A 261 8.50 -0.31 -15.10
CA GLN A 261 9.87 0.04 -14.74
C GLN A 261 10.68 -1.17 -14.28
N VAL A 262 10.04 -2.14 -13.60
CA VAL A 262 10.72 -3.24 -12.91
C VAL A 262 10.16 -4.60 -13.29
N PHE A 263 8.84 -4.74 -13.40
CA PHE A 263 8.20 -6.00 -13.67
C PHE A 263 8.04 -6.21 -15.17
N PRO A 264 8.59 -7.28 -15.77
CA PRO A 264 8.52 -7.50 -17.22
C PRO A 264 7.15 -8.02 -17.68
N ILE A 265 6.19 -8.11 -16.75
CA ILE A 265 4.82 -8.55 -16.99
C ILE A 265 3.84 -7.62 -16.30
N SER A 266 2.67 -7.45 -16.89
CA SER A 266 1.53 -6.76 -16.28
C SER A 266 0.24 -7.55 -16.49
N LEU A 267 -0.73 -7.31 -15.61
CA LEU A 267 -2.08 -7.88 -15.75
C LEU A 267 -2.88 -7.08 -16.76
N ASP A 268 -3.76 -7.74 -17.50
CA ASP A 268 -4.72 -7.04 -18.36
C ASP A 268 -5.95 -6.61 -17.56
N THR A 269 -5.84 -5.51 -16.82
CA THR A 269 -6.87 -5.02 -15.91
C THR A 269 -8.14 -4.53 -16.60
N ASP A 270 -8.06 -4.27 -17.91
CA ASP A 270 -9.21 -3.86 -18.74
C ASP A 270 -9.96 -5.05 -19.34
N ALA A 271 -9.39 -6.26 -19.27
CA ALA A 271 -10.06 -7.45 -19.77
C ALA A 271 -11.39 -7.68 -19.01
N PRO A 272 -12.53 -7.88 -19.70
CA PRO A 272 -13.82 -8.09 -19.03
C PRO A 272 -13.80 -9.25 -18.04
N ALA A 273 -13.07 -10.33 -18.35
CA ALA A 273 -12.90 -11.47 -17.46
C ALA A 273 -12.13 -11.14 -16.18
N PHE A 274 -11.20 -10.18 -16.23
CA PHE A 274 -10.46 -9.72 -15.05
C PHE A 274 -11.38 -8.90 -14.13
N ARG A 275 -12.10 -7.93 -14.69
CA ARG A 275 -13.06 -7.09 -13.94
C ARG A 275 -14.19 -7.91 -13.33
N ALA A 276 -14.76 -8.85 -14.10
CA ALA A 276 -15.76 -9.80 -13.57
C ALA A 276 -15.20 -10.68 -12.44
N GLY A 277 -13.90 -11.00 -12.49
CA GLY A 277 -13.21 -11.70 -11.42
C GLY A 277 -13.11 -10.87 -10.13
N LEU A 278 -12.74 -9.60 -10.25
CA LEU A 278 -12.67 -8.64 -9.13
C LEU A 278 -14.05 -8.45 -8.48
N GLU A 279 -15.08 -8.20 -9.28
CA GLU A 279 -16.46 -8.06 -8.81
C GLU A 279 -16.92 -9.33 -8.08
N ARG A 280 -16.60 -10.50 -8.62
CA ARG A 280 -16.90 -11.78 -7.97
C ARG A 280 -16.19 -11.91 -6.63
N LEU A 281 -14.91 -11.53 -6.52
CA LEU A 281 -14.18 -11.54 -5.26
C LEU A 281 -14.82 -10.59 -4.23
N PHE A 282 -15.27 -9.41 -4.65
CA PHE A 282 -16.00 -8.48 -3.80
C PHE A 282 -17.31 -9.09 -3.28
N ARG A 283 -18.17 -9.62 -4.16
CA ARG A 283 -19.42 -10.30 -3.74
C ARG A 283 -19.17 -11.45 -2.78
N ILE A 284 -18.10 -12.23 -3.00
CA ILE A 284 -17.69 -13.31 -2.10
C ILE A 284 -17.29 -12.75 -0.73
N GLN A 285 -16.51 -11.67 -0.68
CA GLN A 285 -16.12 -11.03 0.57
C GLN A 285 -17.34 -10.50 1.35
N THR A 286 -18.28 -9.82 0.68
CA THR A 286 -19.54 -9.37 1.31
C THR A 286 -20.32 -10.55 1.91
N GLY A 287 -20.40 -11.66 1.16
CA GLY A 287 -21.03 -12.90 1.66
C GLY A 287 -20.30 -13.51 2.85
N LEU A 288 -18.96 -13.46 2.87
CA LEU A 288 -18.14 -13.94 3.99
C LEU A 288 -18.41 -13.14 5.26
N ASP A 289 -18.49 -11.80 5.14
CA ASP A 289 -18.74 -10.92 6.28
C ASP A 289 -20.16 -11.12 6.83
N ALA A 290 -21.17 -11.26 5.95
CA ALA A 290 -22.53 -11.60 6.35
C ALA A 290 -22.61 -12.98 7.05
N ALA A 291 -21.93 -14.00 6.51
CA ALA A 291 -21.88 -15.33 7.10
C ALA A 291 -21.14 -15.34 8.46
N LYS A 292 -20.12 -14.50 8.60
CA LYS A 292 -19.41 -14.29 9.86
C LYS A 292 -20.30 -13.62 10.91
N ALA A 293 -21.04 -12.59 10.52
CA ALA A 293 -21.99 -11.90 11.39
C ALA A 293 -23.14 -12.83 11.85
N ARG A 294 -23.62 -13.71 10.96
CA ARG A 294 -24.63 -14.72 11.31
C ARG A 294 -24.16 -15.71 12.38
N GLY A 295 -22.88 -16.10 12.35
CA GLY A 295 -22.32 -17.08 13.27
C GLY A 295 -22.93 -18.49 13.15
N GLY A 296 -22.65 -19.33 14.15
CA GLY A 296 -23.14 -20.71 14.21
C GLY A 296 -22.54 -21.67 13.16
N VAL A 297 -23.01 -22.92 13.19
CA VAL A 297 -22.51 -23.98 12.27
C VAL A 297 -22.80 -23.63 10.81
N TRP A 298 -24.02 -23.16 10.52
CA TRP A 298 -24.40 -22.73 9.18
C TRP A 298 -23.57 -21.55 8.67
N GLY A 299 -23.30 -20.54 9.51
CA GLY A 299 -22.40 -19.44 9.14
C GLY A 299 -20.98 -19.92 8.85
N LYS A 300 -20.46 -20.90 9.59
CA LYS A 300 -19.13 -21.51 9.32
C LYS A 300 -19.12 -22.32 8.02
N LEU A 301 -20.16 -23.09 7.73
CA LEU A 301 -20.28 -23.85 6.48
C LEU A 301 -20.37 -22.91 5.27
N THR A 302 -21.18 -21.85 5.35
CA THR A 302 -21.24 -20.81 4.31
C THR A 302 -19.88 -20.14 4.13
N GLN A 303 -19.17 -19.81 5.22
CA GLN A 303 -17.81 -19.26 5.13
C GLN A 303 -16.84 -20.19 4.40
N ALA A 304 -16.86 -21.49 4.71
CA ALA A 304 -16.01 -22.46 4.03
C ALA A 304 -16.32 -22.55 2.53
N GLY A 305 -17.61 -22.61 2.16
CA GLY A 305 -18.04 -22.64 0.76
C GLY A 305 -17.62 -21.37 -0.01
N LEU A 306 -17.79 -20.19 0.59
CA LEU A 306 -17.39 -18.93 -0.01
C LEU A 306 -15.86 -18.78 -0.10
N ALA A 307 -15.10 -19.26 0.89
CA ALA A 307 -13.65 -19.27 0.85
C ALA A 307 -13.12 -20.13 -0.30
N LEU A 308 -13.71 -21.31 -0.55
CA LEU A 308 -13.39 -22.15 -1.69
C LEU A 308 -13.70 -21.45 -3.02
N GLN A 309 -14.84 -20.78 -3.12
CA GLN A 309 -15.18 -19.98 -4.31
C GLN A 309 -14.22 -18.82 -4.52
N GLY A 310 -13.77 -18.16 -3.45
CA GLY A 310 -12.78 -17.09 -3.50
C GLY A 310 -11.44 -17.60 -4.02
N ALA A 311 -10.96 -18.73 -3.48
CA ALA A 311 -9.73 -19.38 -3.93
C ALA A 311 -9.81 -19.81 -5.41
N ALA A 312 -10.94 -20.40 -5.83
CA ALA A 312 -11.16 -20.78 -7.23
C ALA A 312 -11.21 -19.56 -8.18
N THR A 313 -11.85 -18.47 -7.74
CA THR A 313 -11.92 -17.22 -8.51
C THR A 313 -10.52 -16.61 -8.66
N PHE A 314 -9.77 -16.51 -7.56
CA PHE A 314 -8.40 -16.02 -7.58
C PHE A 314 -7.49 -16.88 -8.46
N ALA A 315 -7.59 -18.20 -8.37
CA ALA A 315 -6.83 -19.12 -9.22
C ALA A 315 -7.17 -18.94 -10.71
N ARG A 316 -8.46 -18.76 -11.05
CA ARG A 316 -8.88 -18.48 -12.43
C ARG A 316 -8.31 -17.15 -12.93
N MET A 317 -8.37 -16.09 -12.13
CA MET A 317 -7.77 -14.79 -12.46
C MET A 317 -6.25 -14.91 -12.62
N TYR A 318 -5.60 -15.67 -11.75
CA TYR A 318 -4.17 -15.95 -11.81
C TYR A 318 -3.78 -16.71 -13.08
N LEU A 319 -4.71 -17.34 -13.80
CA LEU A 319 -4.43 -18.02 -15.07
C LEU A 319 -4.73 -17.15 -16.31
N LEU A 320 -5.38 -15.98 -16.16
CA LEU A 320 -5.66 -15.05 -17.28
C LEU A 320 -4.38 -14.51 -17.94
N PRO A 321 -4.32 -14.39 -19.28
CA PRO A 321 -3.11 -13.94 -19.98
C PRO A 321 -2.48 -12.67 -19.39
N VAL A 322 -1.15 -12.61 -19.37
CA VAL A 322 -0.38 -11.43 -18.95
C VAL A 322 0.20 -10.74 -20.15
N LYS A 323 0.32 -9.41 -20.07
CA LYS A 323 1.06 -8.61 -21.06
C LYS A 323 2.54 -8.68 -20.72
N ARG A 324 3.41 -8.85 -21.72
CA ARG A 324 4.87 -8.88 -21.57
C ARG A 324 5.47 -7.64 -22.21
N HIS A 325 6.53 -7.13 -21.63
CA HIS A 325 7.23 -5.96 -22.14
C HIS A 325 8.71 -6.00 -21.72
N ALA A 326 9.55 -5.32 -22.49
CA ALA A 326 10.94 -5.12 -22.11
C ALA A 326 11.00 -4.12 -20.96
N LEU A 327 11.95 -4.31 -20.06
CA LEU A 327 12.23 -3.33 -19.02
C LEU A 327 12.98 -2.15 -19.63
N PRO A 328 12.69 -0.90 -19.19
CA PRO A 328 13.39 0.27 -19.69
C PRO A 328 14.89 0.21 -19.36
N VAL A 329 15.68 0.95 -20.14
CA VAL A 329 17.13 1.10 -19.90
C VAL A 329 17.35 1.92 -18.65
N GLU A 330 16.74 3.11 -18.60
CA GLU A 330 16.70 3.95 -17.40
C GLU A 330 15.74 3.34 -16.38
N VAL A 331 16.24 3.12 -15.16
CA VAL A 331 15.41 2.59 -14.09
C VAL A 331 14.52 3.67 -13.55
N ARG A 332 15.03 4.88 -13.26
CA ARG A 332 14.23 5.90 -12.57
C ARG A 332 13.08 6.41 -13.43
N VAL A 333 11.90 6.53 -12.81
CA VAL A 333 10.74 7.19 -13.44
C VAL A 333 10.38 8.45 -12.66
N ALA A 334 9.83 9.45 -13.35
CA ALA A 334 9.33 10.66 -12.70
C ALA A 334 7.86 10.47 -12.27
N PRO A 335 7.44 11.02 -11.11
CA PRO A 335 6.02 11.12 -10.80
C PRO A 335 5.35 12.02 -11.85
N ALA A 336 4.30 11.54 -12.50
CA ALA A 336 3.66 12.23 -13.62
C ALA A 336 2.14 11.95 -13.68
N TRP A 337 1.43 12.16 -12.57
CA TRP A 337 -0.02 11.93 -12.49
C TRP A 337 -0.74 12.97 -11.63
#